data_AF-I3XRI2-F1
#
_entry.id   AF-I3XRI2-F1
#
_cell.length_a   1.000
_cell.length_b   1.000
_cell.length_c   1.000
_cell.angle_alpha   90.00
_cell.angle_beta   90.00
_cell.angle_gamma   90.00
#
_symmetry.space_group_name_H-M   'P 1'
#
loop_
_entity.id
_entity.type
_entity.pdbx_description
1 polymer ?
#
loop_
_entity_poly.entity_id
_entity_poly.type
_entity_poly.pdbx_seq_one_letter_code
_entity_poly.pdbx_strand_id
1 'polypeptide(L)'
;MWRAVRDELAKYFSKVIYEEQGHYMFFLLSSGQHEYVLCMDKASEFMYGKIVRLDNTAFLNCRELEYEPRGLYVFARNPSELVGKILFKLGSYKTLA
;
A
#
# COMPACT_ATOMS: atom_id res chain seq x y z
N MET A 1 6.66 -4.79 13.22
CA MET A 1 5.66 -4.97 12.13
C MET A 1 6.07 -4.22 10.85
N TRP A 2 6.17 -2.89 10.86
CA TRP A 2 6.42 -2.08 9.64
C TRP A 2 7.71 -2.38 8.89
N ARG A 3 8.81 -2.67 9.61
CA ARG A 3 10.06 -3.09 8.98
C ARG A 3 9.89 -4.37 8.18
N ALA A 4 9.19 -5.36 8.73
CA ALA A 4 8.90 -6.61 8.02
C ALA A 4 8.01 -6.38 6.79
N VAL A 5 7.02 -5.48 6.88
CA VAL A 5 6.22 -5.06 5.71
C VAL A 5 7.10 -4.41 4.65
N ARG A 6 7.98 -3.48 5.06
CA ARG A 6 8.94 -2.84 4.15
C ARG A 6 9.83 -3.86 3.46
N ASP A 7 10.36 -4.82 4.22
CA ASP A 7 11.27 -5.84 3.69
C ASP A 7 10.57 -6.78 2.71
N GLU A 8 9.32 -7.14 2.96
CA GLU A 8 8.51 -7.90 1.99
C GLU A 8 8.21 -7.08 0.73
N LEU A 9 7.86 -5.80 0.86
CA LEU A 9 7.60 -4.92 -0.29
C LEU A 9 8.87 -4.73 -1.14
N ALA A 10 10.04 -4.57 -0.51
CA ALA A 10 11.31 -4.34 -1.19
C ALA A 10 11.74 -5.50 -2.12
N LYS A 11 11.14 -6.69 -2.00
CA LYS A 11 11.38 -7.81 -2.93
C LYS A 11 10.75 -7.59 -4.31
N TYR A 12 9.74 -6.72 -4.41
CA TYR A 12 8.91 -6.57 -5.61
C TYR A 12 8.87 -5.14 -6.17
N PHE A 13 9.13 -4.15 -5.31
CA PHE A 13 9.16 -2.74 -5.67
C PHE A 13 10.61 -2.25 -5.72
N SER A 14 10.97 -1.52 -6.78
CA SER A 14 12.33 -1.00 -6.98
C SER A 14 12.67 0.10 -5.98
N LYS A 15 11.66 0.78 -5.44
CA LYS A 15 11.80 1.80 -4.40
C LYS A 15 10.67 1.66 -3.40
N VAL A 16 11.03 1.68 -2.11
CA VAL A 16 10.09 1.65 -0.99
C VAL A 16 10.52 2.73 0.00
N ILE A 17 9.80 3.86 0.01
CA ILE A 17 9.93 4.90 1.03
C ILE A 17 8.77 4.73 2.01
N TYR A 18 9.02 4.94 3.30
CA TYR A 18 7.95 4.92 4.30
C TYR A 18 8.16 6.00 5.35
N GLU A 19 7.05 6.50 5.88
CA GLU A 19 7.04 7.50 6.95
C GLU A 19 5.83 7.31 7.86
N GLU A 20 5.95 7.77 9.10
CA GLU A 20 4.83 7.76 10.04
C GLU A 20 3.95 8.99 9.85
N GLN A 21 2.64 8.78 9.68
CA GLN A 21 1.64 9.84 9.57
C GLN A 21 0.56 9.65 10.63
N GLY A 22 0.81 10.14 11.85
CA GLY A 22 -0.11 9.95 12.98
C GLY A 22 -0.30 8.46 13.32
N HIS A 23 -1.54 7.99 13.29
CA HIS A 23 -1.88 6.58 13.50
C HIS A 23 -1.69 5.70 12.25
N TYR A 24 -1.25 6.27 11.13
CA TYR A 24 -0.93 5.52 9.92
C TYR A 24 0.58 5.34 9.72
N MET A 25 0.93 4.28 9.00
CA MET A 25 2.20 4.14 8.30
C MET A 25 1.95 4.36 6.81
N PHE A 26 2.61 5.36 6.24
CA PHE A 26 2.60 5.67 4.82
C PHE A 26 3.74 4.94 4.12
N PHE A 27 3.48 4.42 2.92
CA PHE A 27 4.47 3.87 2.01
C PHE A 27 4.29 4.44 0.61
N LEU A 28 5.39 4.90 0.01
CA LEU A 28 5.49 5.19 -1.41
C LEU A 28 6.28 4.07 -2.10
N LEU A 29 5.65 3.44 -3.08
CA LEU A 29 6.13 2.24 -3.76
C LEU A 29 6.28 2.52 -5.25
N SER A 30 7.48 2.29 -5.81
CA SER A 30 7.71 2.41 -7.25
C SER A 30 7.94 1.03 -7.88
N SER A 31 7.29 0.76 -9.01
CA SER A 31 7.46 -0.46 -9.81
C SER A 31 7.43 -0.12 -11.30
N GLY A 32 8.61 0.00 -11.91
CA GLY A 32 8.74 0.42 -13.31
C GLY A 32 8.17 1.83 -13.52
N GLN A 33 7.17 1.95 -14.39
CA GLN A 33 6.47 3.22 -14.68
C GLN A 33 5.31 3.54 -13.73
N HIS A 34 5.04 2.69 -12.74
CA HIS A 34 3.90 2.86 -11.85
C HIS A 34 4.37 3.19 -10.43
N GLU A 35 3.71 4.17 -9.82
CA GLU A 35 3.90 4.53 -8.43
C GLU A 35 2.59 4.35 -7.65
N TYR A 36 2.73 3.88 -6.42
CA TYR A 36 1.61 3.55 -5.55
C TYR A 36 1.84 4.13 -4.16
N VAL A 37 0.75 4.54 -3.55
CA VAL A 37 0.70 4.89 -2.14
C VAL A 37 -0.01 3.77 -1.39
N LEU A 38 0.61 3.27 -0.33
CA LEU A 38 0.00 2.32 0.61
C LEU A 38 -0.08 2.99 1.98
N CYS A 39 -1.28 3.08 2.52
CA CYS A 39 -1.54 3.60 3.86
C CYS A 39 -2.03 2.47 4.75
N MET A 40 -1.39 2.28 5.89
CA MET A 40 -1.70 1.20 6.84
C MET A 40 -2.01 1.73 8.23
N ASP A 41 -3.00 1.16 8.91
CA ASP A 41 -3.39 1.55 10.27
C ASP A 41 -2.50 0.87 11.33
N LYS A 42 -2.06 1.61 12.35
CA LYS A 42 -1.23 1.11 13.47
C LYS A 42 -1.97 0.36 14.56
N ALA A 43 -3.28 0.52 14.70
CA ALA A 43 -4.01 0.09 15.89
C ALA A 43 -4.64 -1.31 15.81
N SER A 44 -4.40 -2.08 14.75
CA SER A 44 -5.13 -3.32 14.49
C SER A 44 -4.30 -4.59 14.76
N GLU A 45 -4.96 -5.60 15.33
CA GLU A 45 -4.42 -6.98 15.47
C GLU A 45 -4.18 -7.66 14.11
N PHE A 46 -4.68 -7.05 13.04
CA PHE A 46 -4.54 -7.45 11.65
C PHE A 46 -3.84 -6.33 10.88
N MET A 47 -3.13 -6.66 9.80
CA MET A 47 -2.65 -5.63 8.88
C MET A 47 -3.78 -5.20 7.95
N TYR A 48 -4.21 -3.97 8.12
CA TYR A 48 -5.17 -3.30 7.26
C TYR A 48 -4.49 -2.14 6.55
N GLY A 49 -4.72 -2.04 5.25
CA GLY A 49 -4.28 -0.88 4.50
C GLY A 49 -5.01 -0.68 3.20
N LYS A 50 -4.83 0.51 2.63
CA LYS A 50 -5.36 0.90 1.35
C LYS A 50 -4.21 1.23 0.41
N ILE A 51 -4.24 0.65 -0.78
CA ILE A 51 -3.30 0.95 -1.84
C ILE A 51 -3.99 1.71 -2.98
N VAL A 52 -3.37 2.80 -3.41
CA VAL A 52 -3.86 3.68 -4.49
C VAL A 52 -2.72 3.90 -5.46
N ARG A 53 -3.00 3.99 -6.77
CA ARG A 53 -2.00 4.50 -7.72
C ARG A 53 -1.81 6.00 -7.51
N LEU A 54 -0.56 6.47 -7.60
CA LEU A 54 -0.23 7.86 -7.34
C LEU A 54 -0.94 8.83 -8.31
N ASP A 55 -1.10 8.44 -9.58
CA ASP A 55 -1.83 9.22 -10.60
C ASP A 55 -3.35 9.29 -10.37
N ASN A 56 -3.88 8.46 -9.46
CA ASN A 56 -5.29 8.39 -9.10
C ASN A 56 -5.59 9.07 -7.75
N THR A 57 -4.69 9.91 -7.23
CA THR A 57 -4.94 10.69 -6.00
C THR A 57 -4.37 12.09 -6.13
N ALA A 58 -5.04 13.07 -5.52
CA ALA A 58 -4.52 14.42 -5.36
C ALA A 58 -3.73 14.60 -4.05
N PHE A 59 -3.78 13.61 -3.16
CA PHE A 59 -3.31 13.72 -1.79
C PHE A 59 -2.33 12.60 -1.42
N LEU A 60 -1.31 12.95 -0.64
CA LEU A 60 -0.29 12.04 -0.08
C LEU A 60 -0.45 11.83 1.43
N ASN A 61 -1.58 12.28 2.00
CA ASN A 61 -1.91 12.09 3.40
C ASN A 61 -2.80 10.86 3.58
N CYS A 62 -2.40 9.93 4.45
CA CYS A 62 -3.14 8.70 4.69
C CYS A 62 -4.55 8.91 5.24
N ARG A 63 -4.79 9.97 6.00
CA ARG A 63 -6.13 10.30 6.49
C ARG A 63 -7.07 10.67 5.35
N GLU A 64 -6.60 11.41 4.36
CA GLU A 64 -7.42 11.78 3.20
C GLU A 64 -7.60 10.59 2.26
N LEU A 65 -6.52 9.83 2.04
CA LEU A 65 -6.54 8.62 1.23
C LEU A 65 -7.46 7.54 1.79
N GLU A 66 -7.65 7.47 3.10
CA GLU A 66 -8.63 6.57 3.71
C GLU A 66 -10.04 6.79 3.12
N TYR A 67 -10.44 8.04 2.89
CA TYR A 67 -11.77 8.38 2.36
C TYR A 67 -11.82 8.56 0.84
N GLU A 68 -10.68 8.52 0.14
CA GLU A 68 -10.61 8.59 -1.33
C GLU A 68 -11.37 7.41 -1.97
N PRO A 69 -12.40 7.60 -2.80
CA PRO A 69 -13.15 6.47 -3.37
C PRO A 69 -12.29 5.54 -4.25
N ARG A 70 -11.17 6.03 -4.78
CA ARG A 70 -10.24 5.27 -5.61
C ARG A 70 -9.27 4.43 -4.76
N GLY A 71 -8.85 3.30 -5.32
CA GLY A 71 -7.89 2.38 -4.71
C GLY A 71 -8.53 1.15 -4.10
N LEU A 72 -7.70 0.34 -3.44
CA LEU A 72 -8.05 -1.01 -3.02
C LEU A 72 -7.68 -1.24 -1.56
N TYR A 73 -8.65 -1.70 -0.79
CA TYR A 73 -8.39 -2.18 0.56
C TYR A 73 -7.79 -3.58 0.54
N VAL A 74 -6.87 -3.79 1.46
CA VAL A 74 -6.17 -5.04 1.70
C VAL A 74 -6.17 -5.34 3.19
N PHE A 75 -6.55 -6.57 3.52
CA PHE A 75 -6.57 -7.08 4.88
C PHE A 75 -5.74 -8.36 4.92
N ALA A 76 -4.85 -8.48 5.89
CA ALA A 76 -3.93 -9.61 6.02
C ALA A 76 -3.55 -9.86 7.49
N ARG A 77 -3.09 -11.08 7.78
CA ARG A 77 -2.65 -11.49 9.12
C ARG A 77 -1.13 -11.37 9.30
N ASN A 78 -0.38 -11.43 8.20
CA ASN A 78 1.08 -11.32 8.21
C ASN A 78 1.60 -10.49 7.01
N PRO A 79 2.86 -10.01 7.02
CA PRO A 79 3.38 -9.13 5.97
C PRO A 79 3.43 -9.80 4.58
N SER A 80 3.75 -11.09 4.51
CA SER A 80 3.82 -11.83 3.25
C SER A 80 2.44 -11.93 2.58
N GLU A 81 1.41 -12.27 3.36
CA GLU A 81 0.02 -12.30 2.91
C GLU A 81 -0.45 -10.93 2.41
N LEU A 82 -0.08 -9.85 3.12
CA LEU A 82 -0.40 -8.47 2.72
C LEU A 82 0.17 -8.16 1.33
N VAL A 83 1.47 -8.39 1.15
CA VAL A 83 2.16 -8.10 -0.12
C VAL A 83 1.64 -8.98 -1.25
N GLY A 84 1.39 -10.27 -0.99
CA GLY A 84 0.78 -11.18 -1.98
C GLY A 84 -0.58 -10.68 -2.47
N LYS A 85 -1.45 -10.23 -1.54
CA LYS A 85 -2.76 -9.66 -1.90
C LYS A 85 -2.64 -8.33 -2.64
N ILE A 86 -1.68 -7.48 -2.28
CA ILE A 86 -1.36 -6.25 -3.02
C ILE A 86 -0.99 -6.59 -4.47
N LEU A 87 -0.01 -7.47 -4.67
CA LEU A 87 0.48 -7.84 -6.00
C LEU A 87 -0.62 -8.47 -6.86
N PHE A 88 -1.44 -9.36 -6.27
CA PHE A 88 -2.58 -9.95 -6.95
C PHE A 88 -3.55 -8.86 -7.44
N LYS A 89 -3.96 -7.95 -6.55
CA LYS A 89 -4.88 -6.85 -6.86
C LYS A 89 -4.33 -5.90 -7.91
N LEU A 90 -3.04 -5.55 -7.84
CA LEU A 90 -2.37 -4.70 -8.85
C LEU A 90 -2.23 -5.43 -10.20
N GLY A 91 -1.97 -6.74 -10.18
CA GLY A 91 -1.90 -7.57 -11.37
C GLY A 91 -3.23 -7.71 -12.10
N SER A 92 -4.35 -7.86 -11.36
CA SER A 92 -5.69 -7.93 -11.93
C SER A 92 -6.14 -6.66 -12.67
N TYR A 93 -5.49 -5.52 -12.42
CA TYR A 93 -5.74 -4.29 -13.18
C TYR A 93 -5.14 -4.31 -14.59
N LYS A 94 -4.12 -5.15 -14.85
CA LYS A 94 -3.50 -5.25 -16.19
C LYS A 94 -4.33 -6.05 -17.20
N THR A 95 -5.28 -6.86 -16.72
CA THR A 95 -6.08 -7.77 -17.57
C THR A 95 -7.45 -7.21 -17.98
N LEU A 96 -7.82 -6.00 -17.51
CA LEU A 96 -9.10 -5.36 -17.79
C LEU A 96 -8.99 -4.14 -18.72
N ALA A 97 -7.82 -3.95 -19.37
CA ALA A 97 -7.57 -2.89 -20.34
C ALA A 97 -7.53 -3.46 -21.76
#